data_AF-A0A6B2EI96-F1
#
_entry.id   AF-A0A6B2EI96-F1
#
_cell.length_a   1.000
_cell.length_b   1.000
_cell.length_c   1.000
_cell.angle_alpha   90.00
_cell.angle_beta   90.00
_cell.angle_gamma   90.00
#
_symmetry.space_group_name_H-M   'P 1'
#
loop_
_entity.id
_entity.type
_entity.pdbx_description
1 polymer ?
#
loop_
_entity_poly.entity_id
_entity_poly.type
_entity_poly.pdbx_seq_one_letter_code
_entity_poly.pdbx_strand_id
1 'polypeptide(L)'
;MASVKVGCLLLIFIGLSTLSAGGPVNPQQRSGEEYGFEIVADFDKRAVSEDKKNTYVSSIRIGSVQKISDSQLDISFTNENYDITTRFSYKGRGSELSELIFFNGKTYTFDDKTGIIFDLVNNELVPWVILGDGYGNETNGFK
;
A
#
# COMPACT_ATOMS: atom_id res chain seq x y z
N MET A 1 -16.97 13.51 -25.81
CA MET A 1 -18.16 12.78 -25.31
C MET A 1 -17.80 11.31 -25.30
N ALA A 2 -17.34 10.79 -24.15
CA ALA A 2 -17.12 9.36 -23.94
C ALA A 2 -17.66 9.05 -22.55
N SER A 3 -18.72 8.26 -22.51
CA SER A 3 -19.42 7.83 -21.30
C SER A 3 -18.82 6.50 -20.88
N VAL A 4 -18.22 6.44 -19.69
CA VAL A 4 -17.80 5.18 -19.08
C VAL A 4 -18.73 4.93 -17.90
N LYS A 5 -19.64 3.96 -18.07
CA LYS A 5 -20.39 3.37 -16.97
C LYS A 5 -19.43 2.46 -16.20
N VAL A 6 -19.17 2.77 -14.94
CA VAL A 6 -18.53 1.83 -14.01
C VAL A 6 -19.56 1.44 -12.97
N GLY A 7 -20.06 0.21 -13.10
CA GLY A 7 -20.63 -0.53 -11.99
C GLY A 7 -19.52 -1.32 -11.33
N CYS A 8 -19.10 -0.90 -10.14
CA CYS A 8 -18.54 -1.77 -9.12
C CYS A 8 -18.55 -0.97 -7.81
N LEU A 9 -19.34 -1.43 -6.84
CA LEU A 9 -19.51 -0.80 -5.55
C LEU A 9 -18.29 -1.15 -4.68
N LEU A 10 -17.30 -0.25 -4.61
CA LEU A 10 -16.23 -0.32 -3.63
C LEU A 10 -16.68 0.45 -2.39
N LEU A 11 -17.05 -0.27 -1.33
CA LEU A 11 -17.39 0.30 -0.03
C LEU A 11 -16.09 0.72 0.68
N ILE A 12 -15.77 2.01 0.63
CA ILE A 12 -14.75 2.61 1.49
C ILE A 12 -15.44 3.03 2.79
N PHE A 13 -15.16 2.31 3.88
CA PHE A 13 -15.54 2.75 5.23
C PHE A 13 -14.59 3.88 5.66
N ILE A 14 -15.06 5.12 5.62
CA ILE A 14 -14.36 6.23 6.28
C ILE A 14 -14.84 6.28 7.73
N GLY A 15 -14.13 5.56 8.61
CA GLY A 15 -14.27 5.71 10.05
C GLY A 15 -13.67 7.05 10.48
N LEU A 16 -14.53 7.98 10.91
CA LEU A 16 -14.10 9.25 11.49
C LEU A 16 -13.67 9.02 12.94
N SER A 17 -12.38 8.78 13.17
CA SER A 17 -11.78 8.84 14.50
C SER A 17 -10.78 9.99 14.55
N THR A 18 -11.14 11.07 15.25
CA THR A 18 -10.24 12.17 15.56
C THR A 18 -9.27 11.76 16.66
N LEU A 19 -7.98 11.61 16.35
CA LEU A 19 -6.84 11.94 17.22
C LEU A 19 -5.56 11.94 16.38
N SER A 20 -4.80 13.03 16.51
CA SER A 20 -3.70 13.43 15.65
C SER A 20 -2.42 12.63 15.86
N ALA A 21 -1.67 12.36 14.78
CA ALA A 21 -0.22 12.56 14.67
C ALA A 21 0.25 12.07 13.30
N GLY A 22 0.74 13.00 12.47
CA GLY A 22 1.15 12.73 11.09
C GLY A 22 2.58 12.22 10.94
N GLY A 23 2.84 11.66 9.75
CA GLY A 23 4.15 11.40 9.13
C GLY A 23 3.98 10.58 7.83
N PRO A 24 4.91 10.65 6.85
CA PRO A 24 5.52 11.82 6.27
C PRO A 24 4.86 12.18 4.92
N VAL A 25 3.86 13.06 4.96
CA VAL A 25 3.73 14.14 3.99
C VAL A 25 3.61 15.38 4.86
N ASN A 26 4.53 16.33 4.71
CA ASN A 26 4.49 17.58 5.45
C ASN A 26 3.16 18.28 5.13
N PRO A 27 2.18 18.37 6.07
CA PRO A 27 0.93 19.06 5.82
C PRO A 27 1.21 20.54 6.08
N GLN A 28 2.12 21.12 5.29
CA GLN A 28 2.03 22.55 5.01
C GLN A 28 0.67 22.70 4.34
N GLN A 29 -0.32 23.13 5.12
CA GLN A 29 -1.64 23.56 4.66
C GLN A 29 -1.45 24.60 3.56
N ARG A 30 -1.22 24.15 2.33
CA ARG A 30 -1.28 24.97 1.14
C ARG A 30 -2.75 25.03 0.79
N SER A 31 -3.42 26.09 1.26
CA SER A 31 -4.74 26.56 0.81
C SER A 31 -5.68 25.50 0.20
N GLY A 32 -6.57 24.94 1.01
CA GLY A 32 -7.75 24.17 0.56
C GLY A 32 -7.55 22.66 0.46
N GLU A 33 -8.08 21.93 1.45
CA GLU A 33 -8.45 20.49 1.44
C GLU A 33 -7.65 19.53 0.51
N GLU A 34 -6.32 19.58 0.56
CA GLU A 34 -5.43 18.63 -0.13
C GLU A 34 -4.88 17.57 0.84
N TYR A 35 -4.93 16.30 0.44
CA TYR A 35 -4.51 15.15 1.22
C TYR A 35 -3.53 14.30 0.41
N GLY A 36 -2.31 14.09 0.93
CA GLY A 36 -1.34 13.18 0.34
C GLY A 36 -1.72 11.72 0.56
N PHE A 37 -1.38 10.85 -0.40
CA PHE A 37 -1.54 9.41 -0.27
C PHE A 37 -0.40 8.67 -0.98
N GLU A 38 -0.22 7.42 -0.59
CA GLU A 38 0.62 6.45 -1.27
C GLU A 38 -0.23 5.25 -1.69
N ILE A 39 0.11 4.63 -2.81
CA ILE A 39 -0.45 3.35 -3.23
C ILE A 39 0.68 2.35 -3.46
N VAL A 40 0.42 1.10 -3.08
CA VAL A 40 1.32 -0.03 -3.29
C VAL A 40 0.79 -0.95 -4.38
N ALA A 41 1.68 -1.51 -5.18
CA ALA A 41 1.31 -2.42 -6.26
C ALA A 41 1.34 -3.89 -5.83
N ASP A 42 0.36 -4.67 -6.28
CA ASP A 42 0.47 -6.12 -6.38
C ASP A 42 0.71 -6.48 -7.85
N PHE A 43 1.88 -7.03 -8.16
CA PHE A 43 2.23 -7.49 -9.51
C PHE A 43 1.93 -8.98 -9.73
N ASP A 44 1.30 -9.65 -8.75
CA ASP A 44 1.12 -11.09 -8.70
C ASP A 44 2.47 -11.80 -8.97
N LYS A 45 2.43 -12.88 -9.77
CA LYS A 45 3.60 -13.66 -10.19
C LYS A 45 4.64 -12.86 -11.00
N ARG A 46 4.34 -11.63 -11.43
CA ARG A 46 5.28 -10.77 -12.15
C ARG A 46 6.19 -9.97 -11.22
N ALA A 47 6.00 -10.08 -9.91
CA ALA A 47 6.88 -9.45 -8.91
C ALA A 47 8.33 -9.96 -8.96
N VAL A 48 8.65 -11.06 -9.66
CA VAL A 48 10.02 -11.61 -9.71
C VAL A 48 10.98 -10.62 -10.39
N SER A 49 12.05 -10.25 -9.68
CA SER A 49 13.14 -9.42 -10.22
C SER A 49 13.86 -10.11 -11.38
N GLU A 50 14.08 -9.37 -12.45
CA GLU A 50 14.78 -9.85 -13.66
C GLU A 50 16.30 -9.99 -13.43
N ASP A 51 16.88 -9.15 -12.57
CA ASP A 51 18.32 -9.01 -12.37
C ASP A 51 18.84 -9.67 -11.08
N LYS A 52 17.99 -9.87 -10.08
CA LYS A 52 18.37 -10.40 -8.76
C LYS A 52 17.65 -11.70 -8.43
N LYS A 53 18.43 -12.76 -8.23
CA LYS A 53 17.91 -14.07 -7.80
C LYS A 53 17.15 -13.97 -6.47
N ASN A 54 16.03 -14.69 -6.39
CA ASN A 54 15.16 -14.80 -5.21
C ASN A 54 14.76 -13.43 -4.65
N THR A 55 14.48 -12.48 -5.53
CA THR A 55 14.09 -11.12 -5.17
C THR A 55 12.76 -10.81 -5.82
N TYR A 56 11.86 -10.22 -5.05
CA TYR A 56 10.52 -9.86 -5.45
C TYR A 56 10.34 -8.36 -5.29
N VAL A 57 9.64 -7.72 -6.21
CA VAL A 57 9.54 -6.27 -6.39
C VAL A 57 8.07 -5.87 -6.35
N SER A 58 7.80 -4.77 -5.66
CA SER A 58 6.58 -3.97 -5.78
C SER A 58 6.99 -2.50 -5.97
N SER A 59 6.03 -1.64 -6.28
CA SER A 59 6.27 -0.21 -6.48
C SER A 59 5.29 0.62 -5.65
N ILE A 60 5.80 1.72 -5.09
CA ILE A 60 5.00 2.75 -4.44
C ILE A 60 4.82 3.92 -5.40
N ARG A 61 3.58 4.41 -5.53
CA ARG A 61 3.28 5.68 -6.19
C ARG A 61 2.73 6.68 -5.18
N ILE A 62 3.23 7.91 -5.28
CA ILE A 62 2.89 8.99 -4.37
C ILE A 62 1.99 9.99 -5.11
N GLY A 63 0.89 10.38 -4.48
CA GLY A 63 -0.07 11.30 -5.05
C GLY A 63 -0.75 12.18 -4.00
N SER A 64 -1.67 13.01 -4.48
CA SER A 64 -2.54 13.81 -3.63
C SER A 64 -3.96 13.86 -4.18
N VAL A 65 -4.91 14.00 -3.28
CA VAL A 65 -6.31 14.30 -3.59
C VAL A 65 -6.60 15.72 -3.11
N GLN A 66 -7.05 16.57 -4.03
CA GLN A 66 -7.57 17.89 -3.71
C GLN A 66 -9.09 17.87 -3.79
N LYS A 67 -9.77 18.33 -2.72
CA LYS A 67 -11.22 18.54 -2.78
C LYS A 67 -11.52 19.89 -3.44
N ILE A 68 -12.10 19.82 -4.64
CA ILE A 68 -12.52 21.00 -5.42
C ILE A 68 -13.92 21.45 -4.97
N SER A 69 -14.81 20.50 -4.67
CA SER A 69 -16.14 20.72 -4.09
C SER A 69 -16.65 19.44 -3.42
N ASP A 70 -17.84 19.48 -2.81
CA ASP A 70 -18.44 18.30 -2.14
C ASP A 70 -18.73 17.12 -3.08
N SER A 71 -18.72 17.32 -4.40
CA SER A 71 -18.94 16.28 -5.40
C SER A 71 -17.77 16.09 -6.37
N GLN A 72 -16.67 16.83 -6.20
CA GLN A 72 -15.53 16.78 -7.12
C GLN A 72 -14.21 16.73 -6.36
N LEU A 73 -13.45 15.68 -6.66
CA LEU A 73 -12.07 15.48 -6.22
C LEU A 73 -11.16 15.53 -7.45
N ASP A 74 -10.02 16.17 -7.31
CA ASP A 74 -8.92 16.11 -8.26
C ASP A 74 -7.82 15.20 -7.69
N ILE A 75 -7.32 14.28 -8.50
CA ILE A 75 -6.32 13.28 -8.08
C ILE A 75 -5.10 13.47 -8.95
N SER A 76 -3.97 13.75 -8.32
CA SER A 76 -2.69 13.93 -9.01
C SER A 76 -1.66 12.93 -8.49
N PHE A 77 -0.76 12.50 -9.37
CA PHE A 77 0.43 11.74 -9.00
C PHE A 77 1.65 12.61 -9.15
N THR A 78 2.58 12.48 -8.22
CA THR A 78 3.90 13.11 -8.33
C THR A 78 4.76 12.34 -9.33
N ASN A 79 5.87 12.95 -9.75
CA ASN A 79 6.90 12.22 -10.50
C ASN A 79 7.75 11.32 -9.60
N GLU A 80 7.59 11.41 -8.28
CA GLU A 80 8.29 10.60 -7.31
C GLU A 80 7.58 9.25 -7.15
N ASN A 81 8.36 8.19 -7.28
CA ASN A 81 7.97 6.81 -7.07
C ASN A 81 9.23 6.01 -6.73
N TYR A 82 9.05 4.88 -6.08
CA TYR A 82 10.16 4.01 -5.74
C TYR A 82 9.72 2.55 -5.72
N ASP A 83 10.66 1.68 -6.08
CA ASP A 83 10.48 0.25 -5.94
C ASP A 83 10.88 -0.19 -4.55
N ILE A 84 10.13 -1.14 -4.02
CA ILE A 84 10.40 -1.84 -2.77
C ILE A 84 10.63 -3.30 -3.08
N THR A 85 11.54 -3.94 -2.34
CA THR A 85 11.91 -5.32 -2.63
C THR A 85 12.00 -6.17 -1.38
N THR A 86 11.75 -7.47 -1.55
CA THR A 86 11.94 -8.47 -0.50
C THR A 86 12.53 -9.75 -1.08
N ARG A 87 13.27 -10.48 -0.25
CA ARG A 87 13.76 -11.85 -0.55
C ARG A 87 12.93 -12.91 0.17
N PHE A 88 12.00 -12.50 1.02
CA PHE A 88 11.02 -13.41 1.62
C PHE A 88 10.02 -13.83 0.56
N SER A 89 9.78 -15.13 0.48
CA SER A 89 8.82 -15.69 -0.46
C SER A 89 8.28 -17.00 0.06
N TYR A 90 7.07 -17.33 -0.41
CA TYR A 90 6.44 -18.61 -0.19
C TYR A 90 6.10 -19.23 -1.54
N LYS A 91 6.60 -20.44 -1.77
CA LYS A 91 6.43 -21.19 -3.04
C LYS A 91 6.83 -20.35 -4.27
N GLY A 92 7.90 -19.58 -4.15
CA GLY A 92 8.41 -18.75 -5.24
C GLY A 92 7.59 -17.50 -5.53
N ARG A 93 6.73 -17.05 -4.61
CA ARG A 93 5.95 -15.81 -4.68
C ARG A 93 6.21 -14.94 -3.45
N GLY A 94 6.36 -13.64 -3.64
CA GLY A 94 6.57 -12.68 -2.56
C GLY A 94 6.35 -11.27 -3.09
N SER A 95 6.27 -10.29 -2.20
CA SER A 95 5.93 -8.91 -2.55
C SER A 95 4.56 -8.76 -3.22
N GLU A 96 3.62 -9.67 -2.95
CA GLU A 96 2.23 -9.56 -3.40
C GLU A 96 1.44 -8.77 -2.34
N LEU A 97 1.69 -7.47 -2.35
CA LEU A 97 1.31 -6.55 -1.28
C LEU A 97 -0.15 -6.14 -1.43
N SER A 98 -0.98 -6.54 -0.45
CA SER A 98 -2.44 -6.40 -0.52
C SER A 98 -3.02 -5.28 0.35
N GLU A 99 -2.19 -4.55 1.09
CA GLU A 99 -2.61 -3.44 1.96
C GLU A 99 -1.47 -2.43 2.16
N LEU A 100 -1.82 -1.17 2.42
CA LEU A 100 -0.89 -0.13 2.87
C LEU A 100 -1.59 0.74 3.93
N ILE A 101 -1.16 0.62 5.19
CA ILE A 101 -1.82 1.26 6.32
C ILE A 101 -0.85 2.06 7.18
N PHE A 102 -1.23 3.27 7.58
CA PHE A 102 -0.55 4.00 8.63
C PHE A 102 -1.16 3.64 9.98
N PHE A 103 -0.36 3.04 10.87
CA PHE A 103 -0.79 2.62 12.20
C PHE A 103 0.32 2.85 13.21
N ASN A 104 -0.02 3.44 14.36
CA ASN A 104 0.91 3.66 15.48
C ASN A 104 2.23 4.35 15.08
N GLY A 105 2.15 5.37 14.22
CA GLY A 105 3.32 6.16 13.79
C GLY A 105 4.20 5.48 12.74
N LYS A 106 3.73 4.38 12.13
CA LYS A 106 4.47 3.59 11.13
C LYS A 106 3.58 3.26 9.95
N THR A 107 4.21 3.02 8.80
CA THR A 107 3.53 2.54 7.61
C THR A 107 3.76 1.04 7.50
N TYR A 108 2.69 0.27 7.37
CA TYR A 108 2.75 -1.17 7.24
C TYR A 108 2.16 -1.62 5.91
N THR A 109 2.70 -2.70 5.38
CA THR A 109 2.14 -3.43 4.25
C THR A 109 2.12 -4.93 4.53
N PHE A 110 1.31 -5.67 3.80
CA PHE A 110 1.05 -7.09 4.03
C PHE A 110 1.21 -7.89 2.75
N ASP A 111 2.08 -8.90 2.77
CA ASP A 111 2.28 -9.83 1.65
C ASP A 111 1.40 -11.07 1.84
N ASP A 112 0.39 -11.19 0.99
CA ASP A 112 -0.67 -12.21 1.08
C ASP A 112 -0.20 -13.63 0.67
N LYS A 113 1.07 -13.79 0.29
CA LYS A 113 1.68 -15.11 0.04
C LYS A 113 2.51 -15.60 1.20
N THR A 114 3.28 -14.70 1.80
CA THR A 114 4.13 -15.05 2.94
C THR A 114 3.40 -14.92 4.27
N GLY A 115 2.29 -14.17 4.31
CA GLY A 115 1.61 -13.78 5.54
C GLY A 115 2.39 -12.76 6.36
N ILE A 116 3.44 -12.16 5.80
CA ILE A 116 4.31 -11.22 6.52
C ILE A 116 3.72 -9.82 6.44
N ILE A 117 3.57 -9.19 7.61
CA ILE A 117 3.42 -7.75 7.76
C ILE A 117 4.82 -7.13 7.80
N PHE A 118 5.07 -6.19 6.91
CA PHE A 118 6.30 -5.41 6.82
C PHE A 118 6.08 -4.01 7.37
N ASP A 119 7.02 -3.51 8.17
CA ASP A 119 7.22 -2.08 8.44
C ASP A 119 7.93 -1.47 7.22
N LEU A 120 7.27 -0.53 6.54
CA LEU A 120 7.81 0.20 5.41
C LEU A 120 8.53 1.44 5.92
N VAL A 121 9.85 1.35 6.03
CA VAL A 121 10.70 2.40 6.58
C VAL A 121 11.87 2.66 5.65
N ASN A 122 12.15 3.93 5.34
CA ASN A 122 13.21 4.33 4.41
C ASN A 122 13.17 3.60 3.04
N ASN A 123 11.96 3.38 2.52
CA ASN A 123 11.70 2.64 1.27
C ASN A 123 12.15 1.16 1.31
N GLU A 124 12.29 0.59 2.50
CA GLU A 124 12.64 -0.82 2.70
C GLU A 124 11.53 -1.57 3.41
N LEU A 125 11.34 -2.83 3.02
CA LEU A 125 10.41 -3.76 3.65
C LEU A 125 11.10 -4.49 4.81
N VAL A 126 10.86 -4.04 6.04
CA VAL A 126 11.39 -4.68 7.24
C VAL A 126 10.36 -5.66 7.79
N PRO A 127 10.61 -6.98 7.80
CA PRO A 127 9.65 -7.96 8.32
C PRO A 127 9.36 -7.70 9.79
N TRP A 128 8.08 -7.63 10.17
CA TRP A 128 7.69 -7.36 11.55
C TRP A 128 6.96 -8.53 12.20
N VAL A 129 5.86 -8.99 11.61
CA VAL A 129 5.02 -10.08 12.13
C VAL A 129 4.69 -11.02 10.97
N ILE A 130 4.65 -12.33 11.24
CA ILE A 130 4.13 -13.32 10.29
C ILE A 130 2.81 -13.89 10.83
N LEU A 131 1.79 -13.91 9.98
CA LEU A 131 0.48 -14.46 10.25
C LEU A 131 0.36 -15.80 9.55
N GLY A 132 0.14 -16.87 10.34
CA GLY A 132 -0.23 -18.17 9.81
C GLY A 132 -1.69 -18.18 9.38
N ASP A 133 -2.00 -18.98 8.36
CA ASP A 133 -3.35 -19.13 7.81
C ASP A 133 -4.31 -19.82 8.81
N GLY A 134 -5.61 -19.77 8.51
CA GLY A 134 -6.68 -20.34 9.33
C GLY A 134 -6.74 -19.71 10.73
N TYR A 135 -6.79 -20.55 11.77
CA TYR A 135 -6.73 -20.10 13.17
C TYR A 135 -5.28 -19.96 13.69
N GLY A 136 -4.31 -19.83 12.79
CA GLY A 136 -2.88 -19.84 13.11
C GLY A 136 -2.30 -21.24 13.31
N ASN A 137 -2.99 -22.28 12.81
CA ASN A 137 -2.61 -23.68 12.93
C ASN A 137 -2.36 -24.37 11.57
N GLU A 138 -2.24 -23.58 10.51
CA GLU A 138 -1.91 -24.05 9.16
C GLU A 138 -0.45 -23.72 8.79
N THR A 139 0.04 -24.36 7.71
CA THR A 139 1.43 -24.20 7.26
C THR A 139 1.61 -23.11 6.21
N ASN A 140 0.54 -22.50 5.71
CA ASN A 140 0.58 -21.39 4.76
C ASN A 140 0.62 -20.04 5.50
N GLY A 141 1.07 -19.00 4.82
CA GLY A 141 0.85 -17.62 5.27
C GLY A 141 -0.61 -17.21 5.06
N PHE A 142 -1.11 -16.33 5.94
CA PHE A 142 -2.44 -15.74 5.83
C PHE A 142 -2.60 -14.98 4.50
N LYS A 143 -3.83 -15.01 3.95
CA LYS A 143 -4.25 -14.25 2.76
C LYS A 143 -5.61 -13.62 2.99
#